data_AF-A0A0M9FU20-F1
#
_entry.id   AF-A0A0M9FU20-F1
#
_cell.length_a   1.000
_cell.length_b   1.000
_cell.length_c   1.000
_cell.angle_alpha   90.00
_cell.angle_beta   90.00
_cell.angle_gamma   90.00
#
_symmetry.space_group_name_H-M   'P 1'
#
loop_
_entity.id
_entity.type
_entity.pdbx_description
1 polymer ?
#
loop_
_entity_poly.entity_id
_entity_poly.type
_entity_poly.pdbx_seq_one_letter_code
_entity_poly.pdbx_strand_id
1 'polypeptide(L)'
;MSAVVFVDLACAQLRERLQEIVGQVYDTVDLIDVSGCDSSAFITAWHERYGGAVQPSPKRQSELDDVPHCLVCYVTESKTVAHADVAYAVFVAEIPTLTVTPSEPLSPLLHSAVGDTIEAQVESLQRFFAGPSSSNAPEVIVMEGGDGAGKQTQTALLVQRIKEANREVHTLDFPHDSSLYGGLVRVVLSGKKGSISELDPQLFSFLYSLNRFGCARLMRFWLRRGSAVVLDRYYTANFGHQASKLPPAQREAFIEELEFTEVNWLKLPKATAVLYLDLPPAAALEAMRRDTTRKQLDIHETAGGDYKEKVRQTYRWCCDRLPGWHRVVCFDKSGCRLTREEVHASVVTYLRSVHSQAVRD
;
A
#
# COMPACT_ATOMS: atom_id res chain seq x y z
N MET A 1 11.69 -20.25 3.78
CA MET A 1 10.55 -19.44 4.26
C MET A 1 9.67 -20.28 5.16
N SER A 2 9.03 -19.69 6.16
CA SER A 2 8.15 -20.41 7.10
C SER A 2 6.70 -20.00 6.91
N ALA A 3 5.75 -20.87 7.24
CA ALA A 3 4.33 -20.53 7.25
C ALA A 3 3.60 -21.08 8.48
N VAL A 4 2.69 -20.29 9.03
CA VAL A 4 1.67 -20.72 10.00
C VAL A 4 0.32 -20.63 9.31
N VAL A 5 -0.34 -21.77 9.15
CA VAL A 5 -1.59 -21.88 8.38
C VAL A 5 -2.69 -22.42 9.28
N PHE A 6 -3.66 -21.56 9.58
CA PHE A 6 -4.89 -21.98 10.23
C PHE A 6 -5.86 -22.51 9.17
N VAL A 7 -6.51 -23.64 9.43
CA VAL A 7 -7.33 -24.33 8.42
C VAL A 7 -8.69 -24.69 8.99
N ASP A 8 -9.73 -24.28 8.28
CA ASP A 8 -11.14 -24.59 8.56
C ASP A 8 -11.78 -25.15 7.27
N LEU A 9 -11.38 -26.37 6.92
CA LEU A 9 -11.80 -27.07 5.71
C LEU A 9 -12.37 -28.45 6.09
N ALA A 10 -13.65 -28.70 5.81
CA ALA A 10 -14.26 -30.02 5.97
C ALA A 10 -13.79 -30.99 4.88
N CYS A 11 -13.56 -30.50 3.65
CA CYS A 11 -13.16 -31.34 2.52
C CYS A 11 -11.75 -31.94 2.71
N ALA A 12 -11.67 -33.26 2.83
CA ALA A 12 -10.41 -33.98 2.99
C ALA A 12 -9.46 -33.79 1.79
N GLN A 13 -10.03 -33.79 0.58
CA GLN A 13 -9.26 -33.59 -0.66
C GLN A 13 -8.61 -32.21 -0.70
N LEU A 14 -9.31 -31.14 -0.28
CA LEU A 14 -8.72 -29.80 -0.21
C LEU A 14 -7.62 -29.70 0.85
N ARG A 15 -7.77 -30.39 1.99
CA ARG A 15 -6.75 -30.41 3.05
C ARG A 15 -5.45 -31.07 2.58
N GLU A 16 -5.54 -32.20 1.88
CA GLU A 16 -4.39 -32.87 1.28
C GLU A 16 -3.68 -31.96 0.26
N ARG A 17 -4.46 -31.34 -0.64
CA ARG A 17 -3.92 -30.40 -1.64
C ARG A 17 -3.28 -29.17 -1.01
N LEU A 18 -3.87 -28.63 0.07
CA LEU A 18 -3.28 -27.53 0.83
C LEU A 18 -1.90 -27.91 1.37
N GLN A 19 -1.77 -29.07 2.01
CA GLN A 19 -0.49 -29.55 2.53
C GLN A 19 0.58 -29.65 1.44
N GLU A 20 0.23 -30.21 0.27
CA GLU A 20 1.12 -30.28 -0.89
C GLU A 20 1.55 -28.88 -1.37
N ILE A 21 0.59 -27.96 -1.55
CA ILE A 21 0.84 -26.62 -2.07
C ILE A 21 1.76 -25.83 -1.13
N VAL A 22 1.46 -25.81 0.17
CA VAL A 22 2.25 -25.04 1.13
C VAL A 22 3.63 -25.65 1.29
N GLY A 23 3.75 -26.99 1.31
CA GLY A 23 5.03 -27.69 1.39
C GLY A 23 5.94 -27.52 0.18
N GLN A 24 5.40 -27.15 -0.99
CA GLN A 24 6.20 -26.79 -2.17
C GLN A 24 6.82 -25.39 -2.09
N VAL A 25 6.25 -24.50 -1.28
CA VAL A 25 6.66 -23.08 -1.23
C VAL A 25 7.43 -22.74 0.05
N TYR A 26 7.11 -23.38 1.18
CA TYR A 26 7.66 -23.05 2.50
C TYR A 26 8.43 -24.24 3.09
N ASP A 27 9.61 -23.98 3.63
CA ASP A 27 10.51 -25.00 4.22
C ASP A 27 9.94 -25.58 5.52
N THR A 28 9.23 -24.75 6.28
CA THR A 28 8.62 -25.16 7.56
C THR A 28 7.18 -24.66 7.61
N VAL A 29 6.25 -25.57 7.87
CA VAL A 29 4.82 -25.28 7.90
C VAL A 29 4.21 -25.76 9.21
N ASP A 30 3.58 -24.85 9.94
CA ASP A 30 2.78 -25.13 11.14
C ASP A 30 1.30 -25.04 10.77
N LEU A 31 0.69 -26.20 10.49
CA LEU A 31 -0.72 -26.33 10.12
C LEU A 31 -1.57 -26.55 11.37
N ILE A 32 -2.54 -25.65 11.59
CA ILE A 32 -3.42 -25.64 12.76
C ILE A 32 -4.86 -25.85 12.26
N ASP A 33 -5.39 -27.07 12.42
CA ASP A 33 -6.79 -27.36 12.11
C ASP A 33 -7.71 -26.78 13.18
N VAL A 34 -8.65 -25.92 12.76
CA VAL A 34 -9.64 -25.25 13.60
C VAL A 34 -11.08 -25.57 13.16
N SER A 35 -11.29 -26.53 12.25
CA SER A 35 -12.61 -26.85 11.69
C SER A 35 -13.59 -27.44 12.71
N GLY A 36 -13.07 -28.00 13.80
CA GLY A 36 -13.87 -28.57 14.90
C GLY A 36 -14.15 -27.60 16.05
N CYS A 37 -13.66 -26.36 15.96
CA CYS A 37 -13.71 -25.43 17.08
C CYS A 37 -14.77 -24.33 16.85
N ASP A 38 -15.44 -23.89 17.92
CA ASP A 38 -16.37 -22.77 17.89
C ASP A 38 -15.63 -21.44 17.58
N SER A 39 -16.35 -20.39 17.18
CA SER A 39 -15.73 -19.10 16.79
C SER A 39 -14.88 -18.47 17.90
N SER A 40 -15.21 -18.77 19.16
CA SER A 40 -14.43 -18.38 20.34
C SER A 40 -13.03 -18.99 20.37
N ALA A 41 -12.86 -20.21 19.83
CA ALA A 41 -11.61 -20.93 19.84
C ALA A 41 -10.61 -20.43 18.79
N PHE A 42 -11.05 -19.81 17.68
CA PHE A 42 -10.13 -19.10 16.79
C PHE A 42 -9.51 -17.90 17.50
N ILE A 43 -10.37 -17.08 18.14
CA ILE A 43 -9.93 -15.93 18.92
C ILE A 43 -9.01 -16.41 20.03
N THR A 44 -9.32 -17.53 20.69
CA THR A 44 -8.53 -18.11 21.77
C THR A 44 -7.20 -18.69 21.28
N ALA A 45 -7.19 -19.49 20.20
CA ALA A 45 -5.96 -20.04 19.61
C ALA A 45 -5.03 -18.91 19.11
N TRP A 46 -5.59 -17.86 18.52
CA TRP A 46 -4.84 -16.67 18.16
C TRP A 46 -4.41 -15.85 19.39
N HIS A 47 -5.26 -15.68 20.39
CA HIS A 47 -4.98 -14.92 21.61
C HIS A 47 -3.92 -15.57 22.49
N GLU A 48 -4.00 -16.87 22.73
CA GLU A 48 -3.06 -17.63 23.55
C GLU A 48 -1.70 -17.82 22.86
N ARG A 49 -1.70 -18.13 21.55
CA ARG A 49 -0.48 -18.44 20.80
C ARG A 49 0.18 -17.20 20.19
N TYR A 50 -0.60 -16.16 19.85
CA TYR A 50 -0.13 -15.01 19.04
C TYR A 50 -0.62 -13.63 19.51
N GLY A 51 -1.26 -13.51 20.68
CA GLY A 51 -1.44 -12.24 21.38
C GLY A 51 -2.84 -11.62 21.38
N GLY A 52 -3.71 -11.93 20.41
CA GLY A 52 -5.12 -11.53 20.53
C GLY A 52 -5.41 -10.06 20.16
N ALA A 53 -6.67 -9.63 20.32
CA ALA A 53 -7.10 -8.24 20.12
C ALA A 53 -6.49 -7.27 21.17
N VAL A 54 -5.77 -7.84 22.14
CA VAL A 54 -4.80 -7.15 22.98
C VAL A 54 -3.50 -7.14 22.20
N GLN A 55 -2.88 -5.98 21.99
CA GLN A 55 -1.56 -5.93 21.32
C GLN A 55 -0.67 -7.06 21.85
N PRO A 56 -0.10 -7.91 20.98
CA PRO A 56 0.84 -8.92 21.43
C PRO A 56 1.87 -8.23 22.32
N SER A 57 2.28 -8.87 23.42
CA SER A 57 3.37 -8.30 24.22
C SER A 57 4.53 -7.99 23.26
N PRO A 58 5.20 -6.82 23.35
CA PRO A 58 6.23 -6.42 22.38
C PRO A 58 7.28 -7.51 22.12
N LYS A 59 7.55 -8.33 23.14
CA LYS A 59 8.45 -9.49 23.13
C LYS A 59 7.98 -10.68 22.25
N ARG A 60 6.69 -10.84 22.04
CA ARG A 60 6.09 -11.90 21.19
C ARG A 60 5.66 -11.38 19.83
N GLN A 61 5.38 -10.08 19.72
CA GLN A 61 5.31 -9.40 18.43
C GLN A 61 6.65 -9.55 17.67
N SER A 62 7.78 -9.36 18.35
CA SER A 62 9.11 -9.66 17.80
C SER A 62 9.29 -11.13 17.40
N GLU A 63 8.66 -12.10 18.07
CA GLU A 63 8.76 -13.51 17.68
C GLU A 63 8.09 -13.83 16.33
N LEU A 64 7.22 -12.96 15.80
CA LEU A 64 6.54 -13.14 14.50
C LEU A 64 6.99 -12.11 13.47
N ASP A 65 7.17 -10.85 13.88
CA ASP A 65 7.64 -9.76 13.02
C ASP A 65 9.17 -9.82 12.80
N ASP A 66 9.95 -10.40 13.74
CA ASP A 66 11.40 -10.60 13.59
C ASP A 66 11.80 -12.02 13.14
N VAL A 67 10.87 -12.95 12.87
CA VAL A 67 11.21 -14.16 12.11
C VAL A 67 11.17 -13.77 10.64
N PRO A 68 12.31 -13.42 10.03
CA PRO A 68 12.31 -12.95 8.67
C PRO A 68 11.75 -14.08 7.81
N HIS A 69 10.83 -13.75 6.89
CA HIS A 69 10.24 -14.71 5.94
C HIS A 69 9.19 -15.68 6.51
N CYS A 70 8.50 -15.36 7.62
CA CYS A 70 7.32 -16.11 8.07
C CYS A 70 6.00 -15.54 7.52
N LEU A 71 5.17 -16.37 6.88
CA LEU A 71 3.79 -16.05 6.46
C LEU A 71 2.78 -16.61 7.47
N VAL A 72 1.90 -15.76 8.00
CA VAL A 72 0.76 -16.22 8.83
C VAL A 72 -0.52 -16.02 8.03
N CYS A 73 -1.34 -17.04 7.89
CA CYS A 73 -2.60 -16.95 7.12
C CYS A 73 -3.69 -17.89 7.62
N TYR A 74 -4.94 -17.61 7.25
CA TYR A 74 -6.11 -18.43 7.53
C TYR A 74 -6.83 -18.90 6.25
N VAL A 75 -7.26 -20.15 6.22
CA VAL A 75 -8.00 -20.75 5.10
C VAL A 75 -9.32 -21.34 5.61
N THR A 76 -10.44 -21.03 4.95
CA THR A 76 -11.79 -21.40 5.45
C THR A 76 -12.82 -21.69 4.35
N GLU A 77 -13.74 -22.64 4.60
CA GLU A 77 -14.90 -22.94 3.74
C GLU A 77 -16.13 -22.06 4.01
N SER A 78 -16.39 -21.72 5.28
CA SER A 78 -17.71 -21.24 5.73
C SER A 78 -17.75 -19.77 6.16
N LYS A 79 -16.62 -19.06 6.12
CA LYS A 79 -16.51 -17.71 6.68
C LYS A 79 -16.33 -16.65 5.59
N THR A 80 -17.46 -16.29 5.01
CA THR A 80 -17.61 -15.17 4.08
C THR A 80 -17.72 -13.84 4.81
N VAL A 81 -17.66 -12.74 4.06
CA VAL A 81 -17.90 -11.37 4.50
C VAL A 81 -19.16 -11.16 5.34
N ALA A 82 -20.21 -11.94 5.10
CA ALA A 82 -21.45 -11.86 5.87
C ALA A 82 -21.31 -12.41 7.31
N HIS A 83 -20.26 -13.16 7.61
CA HIS A 83 -20.00 -13.80 8.89
C HIS A 83 -18.93 -13.01 9.65
N ALA A 84 -19.38 -11.96 10.33
CA ALA A 84 -18.58 -10.87 10.88
C ALA A 84 -17.40 -11.30 11.78
N ASP A 85 -17.41 -12.49 12.39
CA ASP A 85 -16.34 -12.96 13.29
C ASP A 85 -14.98 -13.13 12.60
N VAL A 86 -14.97 -13.62 11.35
CA VAL A 86 -13.71 -13.75 10.58
C VAL A 86 -13.29 -12.45 9.94
N ALA A 87 -14.25 -11.67 9.43
CA ALA A 87 -13.95 -10.33 8.95
C ALA A 87 -13.37 -9.45 10.07
N TYR A 88 -13.88 -9.59 11.29
CA TYR A 88 -13.38 -8.90 12.48
C TYR A 88 -11.98 -9.36 12.86
N ALA A 89 -11.72 -10.67 12.89
CA ALA A 89 -10.37 -11.21 13.08
C ALA A 89 -9.39 -10.71 12.02
N VAL A 90 -9.77 -10.74 10.74
CA VAL A 90 -8.95 -10.21 9.64
C VAL A 90 -8.70 -8.73 9.82
N PHE A 91 -9.67 -7.96 10.30
CA PHE A 91 -9.51 -6.53 10.51
C PHE A 91 -8.58 -6.20 11.70
N VAL A 92 -8.77 -6.87 12.84
CA VAL A 92 -8.01 -6.60 14.08
C VAL A 92 -6.64 -7.24 14.06
N ALA A 93 -6.59 -8.50 13.62
CA ALA A 93 -5.37 -9.29 13.63
C ALA A 93 -4.56 -9.10 12.36
N GLU A 94 -5.07 -8.40 11.34
CA GLU A 94 -4.53 -8.19 9.98
C GLU A 94 -3.91 -9.44 9.29
N ILE A 95 -4.46 -10.63 9.61
CA ILE A 95 -4.03 -11.91 9.06
C ILE A 95 -4.61 -12.09 7.64
N PRO A 96 -3.78 -12.34 6.62
CA PRO A 96 -4.23 -12.78 5.30
C PRO A 96 -5.15 -13.99 5.38
N THR A 97 -6.33 -13.89 4.78
CA THR A 97 -7.33 -14.94 4.83
C THR A 97 -7.82 -15.29 3.44
N LEU A 98 -7.96 -16.58 3.15
CA LEU A 98 -8.60 -17.09 1.95
C LEU A 98 -9.90 -17.81 2.33
N THR A 99 -11.02 -17.33 1.81
CA THR A 99 -12.24 -18.13 1.76
C THR A 99 -12.26 -18.95 0.47
N VAL A 100 -12.36 -20.27 0.58
CA VAL A 100 -12.50 -21.16 -0.58
C VAL A 100 -13.92 -21.10 -1.17
N THR A 101 -14.84 -20.40 -0.51
CA THR A 101 -16.14 -20.01 -1.06
C THR A 101 -16.07 -18.57 -1.61
N PRO A 102 -16.59 -18.30 -2.82
CA PRO A 102 -16.74 -16.96 -3.38
C PRO A 102 -17.44 -16.01 -2.41
N SER A 103 -16.87 -14.82 -2.22
CA SER A 103 -17.43 -13.74 -1.42
C SER A 103 -16.98 -12.39 -1.95
N GLU A 104 -17.80 -11.36 -1.71
CA GLU A 104 -17.32 -9.99 -1.84
C GLU A 104 -16.18 -9.73 -0.84
N PRO A 105 -15.27 -8.78 -1.08
CA PRO A 105 -14.21 -8.43 -0.14
C PRO A 105 -14.65 -7.34 0.85
N LEU A 106 -14.43 -7.56 2.15
CA LEU A 106 -14.56 -6.51 3.20
C LEU A 106 -13.25 -5.80 3.51
N SER A 107 -12.14 -6.52 3.30
CA SER A 107 -10.80 -6.06 3.62
C SER A 107 -9.86 -6.50 2.51
N PRO A 108 -8.82 -5.71 2.19
CA PRO A 108 -7.79 -6.12 1.24
C PRO A 108 -7.00 -7.38 1.67
N LEU A 109 -7.14 -7.82 2.93
CA LEU A 109 -6.55 -9.04 3.46
C LEU A 109 -7.44 -10.28 3.29
N LEU A 110 -8.71 -10.10 2.89
CA LEU A 110 -9.63 -11.20 2.63
C LEU A 110 -9.66 -11.51 1.13
N HIS A 111 -9.06 -12.64 0.78
CA HIS A 111 -9.09 -13.22 -0.55
C HIS A 111 -10.23 -14.22 -0.65
N SER A 112 -10.75 -14.39 -1.87
CA SER A 112 -11.82 -15.33 -2.15
C SER A 112 -11.52 -16.12 -3.42
N ALA A 113 -11.98 -17.39 -3.43
CA ALA A 113 -11.88 -18.24 -4.60
C ALA A 113 -12.69 -17.68 -5.78
N VAL A 114 -12.20 -17.94 -7.00
CA VAL A 114 -12.84 -17.46 -8.25
C VAL A 114 -13.93 -18.43 -8.73
N GLY A 115 -14.21 -19.50 -7.99
CA GLY A 115 -15.28 -20.45 -8.29
C GLY A 115 -15.44 -21.52 -7.22
N ASP A 116 -16.55 -22.24 -7.30
CA ASP A 116 -16.99 -23.22 -6.29
C ASP A 116 -16.47 -24.64 -6.53
N THR A 117 -15.80 -24.89 -7.65
CA THR A 117 -15.27 -26.24 -7.95
C THR A 117 -13.99 -26.50 -7.16
N ILE A 118 -13.72 -27.78 -6.87
CA ILE A 118 -12.49 -28.20 -6.20
C ILE A 118 -11.26 -27.71 -6.98
N GLU A 119 -11.30 -27.76 -8.31
CA GLU A 119 -10.22 -27.30 -9.18
C GLU A 119 -9.99 -25.78 -9.04
N ALA A 120 -11.06 -24.98 -9.01
CA ALA A 120 -10.98 -23.53 -8.83
C ALA A 120 -10.48 -23.15 -7.44
N GLN A 121 -10.87 -23.90 -6.41
CA GLN A 121 -10.40 -23.74 -5.04
C GLN A 121 -8.93 -24.11 -4.91
N VAL A 122 -8.50 -25.21 -5.53
CA VAL A 122 -7.08 -25.61 -5.61
C VAL A 122 -6.26 -24.54 -6.34
N GLU A 123 -6.75 -24.00 -7.45
CA GLU A 123 -6.07 -22.90 -8.14
C GLU A 123 -5.98 -21.64 -7.26
N SER A 124 -7.03 -21.36 -6.48
CA SER A 124 -7.04 -20.23 -5.56
C SER A 124 -6.06 -20.43 -4.41
N LEU A 125 -5.94 -21.64 -3.87
CA LEU A 125 -4.91 -22.03 -2.89
C LEU A 125 -3.51 -21.89 -3.48
N GLN A 126 -3.29 -22.40 -4.69
CA GLN A 126 -2.02 -22.25 -5.41
C GLN A 126 -1.65 -20.80 -5.58
N ARG A 127 -2.58 -19.94 -6.02
CA ARG A 127 -2.33 -18.50 -6.14
C ARG A 127 -2.07 -17.87 -4.78
N PHE A 128 -2.85 -18.20 -3.76
CA PHE A 128 -2.76 -17.65 -2.41
C PHE A 128 -1.39 -17.93 -1.76
N PHE A 129 -0.90 -19.15 -1.93
CA PHE A 129 0.39 -19.58 -1.41
C PHE A 129 1.54 -19.43 -2.39
N ALA A 130 1.28 -19.15 -3.67
CA ALA A 130 2.31 -18.93 -4.67
C ALA A 130 3.34 -17.97 -4.08
N GLY A 131 4.56 -18.48 -3.92
CA GLY A 131 5.71 -17.62 -3.70
C GLY A 131 5.84 -16.65 -4.89
N PRO A 132 6.66 -15.59 -4.75
CA PRO A 132 6.93 -14.71 -5.88
C PRO A 132 7.27 -15.55 -7.10
N SER A 133 6.41 -15.50 -8.13
CA SER A 133 6.67 -16.21 -9.38
C SER A 133 8.00 -15.68 -9.91
N SER A 134 8.99 -16.57 -9.92
CA SER A 134 10.40 -16.26 -10.17
C SER A 134 10.56 -15.44 -11.46
N SER A 135 10.86 -14.15 -11.30
CA SER A 135 11.62 -13.27 -12.24
C SER A 135 11.55 -11.79 -11.86
N ASN A 136 10.56 -11.33 -11.08
CA ASN A 136 10.40 -9.91 -10.77
C ASN A 136 10.55 -9.63 -9.27
N ALA A 137 11.46 -8.73 -8.92
CA ALA A 137 11.62 -8.25 -7.55
C ALA A 137 10.36 -7.50 -7.09
N PRO A 138 9.98 -7.59 -5.79
CA PRO A 138 8.88 -6.81 -5.24
C PRO A 138 9.13 -5.31 -5.45
N GLU A 139 8.11 -4.61 -5.96
CA GLU A 139 8.24 -3.25 -6.45
C GLU A 139 7.20 -2.34 -5.79
N VAL A 140 7.65 -1.20 -5.26
CA VAL A 140 6.79 -0.17 -4.67
C VAL A 140 6.96 1.10 -5.51
N ILE A 141 6.00 1.35 -6.39
CA ILE A 141 5.99 2.49 -7.31
C ILE A 141 5.08 3.56 -6.75
N VAL A 142 5.61 4.75 -6.51
CA VAL A 142 4.84 5.87 -5.94
C VAL A 142 4.61 6.95 -6.98
N MET A 143 3.37 7.42 -7.09
CA MET A 143 3.01 8.61 -7.86
C MET A 143 2.91 9.81 -6.91
N GLU A 144 3.81 10.78 -7.07
CA GLU A 144 3.77 12.05 -6.36
C GLU A 144 3.43 13.21 -7.32
N GLY A 145 2.96 14.33 -6.78
CA GLY A 145 2.49 15.43 -7.62
C GLY A 145 1.59 16.42 -6.87
N GLY A 146 1.53 17.65 -7.38
CA GLY A 146 0.59 18.65 -6.90
C GLY A 146 -0.88 18.28 -7.20
N ASP A 147 -1.80 19.09 -6.70
CA ASP A 147 -3.23 18.90 -6.97
C ASP A 147 -3.52 19.12 -8.45
N GLY A 148 -4.37 18.28 -9.04
CA GLY A 148 -4.65 18.32 -10.47
C GLY A 148 -3.54 17.76 -11.39
N ALA A 149 -2.41 17.28 -10.86
CA ALA A 149 -1.34 16.68 -11.67
C ALA A 149 -1.74 15.36 -12.35
N GLY A 150 -2.78 14.67 -11.85
CA GLY A 150 -3.30 13.42 -12.42
C GLY A 150 -2.73 12.14 -11.82
N LYS A 151 -2.30 12.17 -10.55
CA LYS A 151 -1.75 11.01 -9.83
C LYS A 151 -2.68 9.79 -9.89
N GLN A 152 -3.92 9.94 -9.42
CA GLN A 152 -4.94 8.88 -9.46
C GLN A 152 -5.11 8.28 -10.87
N THR A 153 -5.14 9.13 -11.90
CA THR A 153 -5.23 8.68 -13.30
C THR A 153 -4.02 7.83 -13.69
N GLN A 154 -2.81 8.28 -13.38
CA GLN A 154 -1.59 7.55 -13.72
C GLN A 154 -1.41 6.26 -12.90
N THR A 155 -1.81 6.27 -11.63
CA THR A 155 -1.90 5.06 -10.79
C THR A 155 -2.83 4.04 -11.42
N ALA A 156 -4.04 4.44 -11.79
CA ALA A 156 -5.02 3.53 -12.41
C ALA A 156 -4.54 2.96 -13.75
N LEU A 157 -3.97 3.80 -14.62
CA LEU A 157 -3.42 3.35 -15.91
C LEU A 157 -2.25 2.38 -15.72
N LEU A 158 -1.36 2.63 -14.75
CA LEU A 158 -0.23 1.75 -14.47
C LEU A 158 -0.70 0.41 -13.88
N VAL A 159 -1.65 0.42 -12.95
CA VAL A 159 -2.27 -0.79 -12.40
C VAL A 159 -2.88 -1.63 -13.51
N GLN A 160 -3.70 -1.01 -14.38
CA GLN A 160 -4.31 -1.72 -15.51
C GLN A 160 -3.26 -2.34 -16.42
N ARG A 161 -2.22 -1.58 -16.78
CA ARG A 161 -1.13 -2.06 -17.62
C ARG A 161 -0.39 -3.26 -17.01
N ILE A 162 -0.12 -3.23 -15.71
CA ILE A 162 0.57 -4.34 -15.03
C ILE A 162 -0.33 -5.60 -15.02
N LYS A 163 -1.65 -5.44 -14.82
CA LYS A 163 -2.62 -6.54 -14.92
C LYS A 163 -2.67 -7.13 -16.33
N GLU A 164 -2.70 -6.30 -17.37
CA GLU A 164 -2.66 -6.73 -18.77
C GLU A 164 -1.38 -7.51 -19.13
N ALA A 165 -0.29 -7.27 -18.38
CA ALA A 165 0.95 -8.04 -18.48
C ALA A 165 0.94 -9.32 -17.64
N ASN A 166 -0.22 -9.75 -17.12
CA ASN A 166 -0.39 -10.91 -16.24
C ASN A 166 0.47 -10.88 -14.96
N ARG A 167 0.79 -9.69 -14.45
CA ARG A 167 1.47 -9.50 -13.16
C ARG A 167 0.48 -9.10 -12.09
N GLU A 168 0.64 -9.65 -10.90
CA GLU A 168 -0.17 -9.26 -9.74
C GLU A 168 0.22 -7.84 -9.29
N VAL A 169 -0.78 -7.00 -9.04
CA VAL A 169 -0.57 -5.61 -8.65
C VAL A 169 -1.70 -5.12 -7.73
N HIS A 170 -1.30 -4.41 -6.68
CA HIS A 170 -2.19 -3.79 -5.72
C HIS A 170 -1.99 -2.28 -5.70
N THR A 171 -2.97 -1.55 -5.20
CA THR A 171 -2.92 -0.09 -5.11
C THR A 171 -3.56 0.41 -3.83
N LEU A 172 -2.99 1.50 -3.29
CA LEU A 172 -3.57 2.30 -2.22
C LEU A 172 -3.37 3.78 -2.55
N ASP A 173 -4.20 4.62 -1.94
CA ASP A 173 -4.06 6.07 -1.90
C ASP A 173 -3.87 6.55 -0.46
N PHE A 174 -3.06 7.59 -0.29
CA PHE A 174 -2.81 8.19 1.02
C PHE A 174 -3.16 9.69 1.05
N PRO A 175 -3.80 10.20 2.12
CA PRO A 175 -4.15 9.49 3.35
C PRO A 175 -5.24 8.43 3.16
N HIS A 176 -5.04 7.25 3.75
CA HIS A 176 -5.94 6.13 3.57
C HIS A 176 -7.12 6.21 4.54
N ASP A 177 -8.32 6.29 3.98
CA ASP A 177 -9.56 6.60 4.71
C ASP A 177 -9.99 5.52 5.69
N SER A 178 -9.74 4.25 5.38
CA SER A 178 -10.14 3.11 6.21
C SER A 178 -9.19 2.84 7.38
N SER A 179 -8.03 3.51 7.42
CA SER A 179 -7.10 3.38 8.54
C SER A 179 -7.66 4.06 9.80
N LEU A 180 -7.22 3.58 10.97
CA LEU A 180 -7.57 4.15 12.29
C LEU A 180 -7.37 5.68 12.34
N TYR A 181 -6.36 6.19 11.64
CA TYR A 181 -5.99 7.61 11.64
C TYR A 181 -6.64 8.40 10.49
N GLY A 182 -7.31 7.77 9.54
CA GLY A 182 -7.93 8.43 8.38
C GLY A 182 -9.02 9.43 8.79
N GLY A 183 -9.80 9.11 9.83
CA GLY A 183 -10.77 10.06 10.41
C GLY A 183 -10.10 11.30 11.02
N LEU A 184 -9.00 11.10 11.76
CA LEU A 184 -8.26 12.20 12.41
C LEU A 184 -7.58 13.10 11.38
N VAL A 185 -6.95 12.52 10.35
CA VAL A 185 -6.37 13.28 9.23
C VAL A 185 -7.43 14.15 8.57
N ARG A 186 -8.64 13.62 8.31
CA ARG A 186 -9.75 14.40 7.73
C ARG A 186 -10.21 15.55 8.61
N VAL A 187 -10.25 15.37 9.93
CA VAL A 187 -10.59 16.46 10.86
C VAL A 187 -9.58 17.59 10.75
N VAL A 188 -8.28 17.27 10.69
CA VAL A 188 -7.24 18.29 10.52
C VAL A 188 -7.33 18.96 9.15
N LEU A 189 -7.49 18.16 8.08
CA LEU A 189 -7.64 18.66 6.70
C LEU A 189 -8.92 19.46 6.46
N SER A 190 -9.93 19.35 7.33
CA SER A 190 -11.16 20.14 7.22
C SER A 190 -11.00 21.62 7.60
N GLY A 191 -9.82 22.03 8.09
CA GLY A 191 -9.54 23.40 8.53
C GLY A 191 -10.22 23.78 9.86
N LYS A 192 -11.07 22.90 10.42
CA LYS A 192 -11.77 23.11 11.70
C LYS A 192 -10.84 23.24 12.92
N LYS A 193 -9.55 22.96 12.76
CA LYS A 193 -8.53 22.96 13.83
C LYS A 193 -7.42 24.01 13.62
N GLY A 194 -7.57 24.92 12.65
CA GLY A 194 -6.57 25.93 12.30
C GLY A 194 -6.16 25.86 10.83
N SER A 195 -5.39 26.86 10.39
CA SER A 195 -4.85 26.96 9.04
C SER A 195 -3.58 26.10 8.84
N ILE A 196 -3.24 25.79 7.59
CA ILE A 196 -2.10 24.92 7.24
C ILE A 196 -0.74 25.43 7.72
N SER A 197 -0.65 26.75 7.97
CA SER A 197 0.53 27.46 8.46
C SER A 197 0.67 27.44 9.98
N GLU A 198 -0.40 27.14 10.72
CA GLU A 198 -0.40 27.09 12.19
C GLU A 198 -0.07 25.70 12.74
N LEU A 199 -0.02 24.70 11.86
CA LEU A 199 0.31 23.33 12.22
C LEU A 199 1.81 23.09 12.11
N ASP A 200 2.40 22.62 13.21
CA ASP A 200 3.78 22.16 13.24
C ASP A 200 4.01 21.07 12.16
N PRO A 201 4.97 21.27 11.23
CA PRO A 201 5.21 20.32 10.14
C PRO A 201 5.61 18.91 10.62
N GLN A 202 6.32 18.80 11.74
CA GLN A 202 6.78 17.52 12.31
C GLN A 202 5.59 16.76 12.90
N LEU A 203 4.77 17.43 13.73
CA LEU A 203 3.55 16.81 14.27
C LEU A 203 2.59 16.35 13.17
N PHE A 204 2.43 17.18 12.12
CA PHE A 204 1.54 16.83 11.03
C PHE A 204 2.11 15.72 10.14
N SER A 205 3.43 15.69 9.91
CA SER A 205 4.07 14.57 9.22
C SER A 205 3.82 13.25 9.95
N PHE A 206 3.93 13.24 11.29
CA PHE A 206 3.76 12.04 12.09
C PHE A 206 2.35 11.47 12.01
N LEU A 207 1.32 12.33 11.97
CA LEU A 207 -0.06 11.89 11.77
C LEU A 207 -0.25 11.15 10.43
N TYR A 208 0.38 11.62 9.35
CA TYR A 208 0.38 10.90 8.08
C TYR A 208 1.20 9.60 8.15
N SER A 209 2.33 9.61 8.85
CA SER A 209 3.15 8.40 9.05
C SER A 209 2.34 7.31 9.77
N LEU A 210 1.54 7.67 10.78
CA LEU A 210 0.65 6.74 11.48
C LEU A 210 -0.49 6.21 10.58
N ASN A 211 -1.06 7.06 9.74
CA ASN A 211 -2.06 6.65 8.73
C ASN A 211 -1.48 5.61 7.76
N ARG A 212 -0.24 5.82 7.28
CA ARG A 212 0.48 4.86 6.43
C ARG A 212 0.89 3.59 7.16
N PHE A 213 1.29 3.71 8.43
CA PHE A 213 1.64 2.57 9.28
C PHE A 213 0.48 1.57 9.40
N GLY A 214 -0.76 2.06 9.49
CA GLY A 214 -1.96 1.21 9.48
C GLY A 214 -2.17 0.38 8.21
N CYS A 215 -1.43 0.65 7.13
CA CYS A 215 -1.44 -0.15 5.90
C CYS A 215 -0.14 -0.92 5.68
N ALA A 216 0.86 -0.77 6.55
CA ALA A 216 2.20 -1.31 6.35
C ALA A 216 2.21 -2.83 6.22
N ARG A 217 1.40 -3.51 7.04
CA ARG A 217 1.36 -4.97 7.05
C ARG A 217 0.72 -5.56 5.81
N LEU A 218 -0.35 -4.93 5.32
CA LEU A 218 -0.99 -5.27 4.06
C LEU A 218 -0.01 -5.12 2.88
N MET A 219 0.71 -4.00 2.80
CA MET A 219 1.72 -3.80 1.76
C MET A 219 2.84 -4.84 1.84
N ARG A 220 3.36 -5.14 3.05
CA ARG A 220 4.36 -6.20 3.25
C ARG A 220 3.85 -7.57 2.83
N PHE A 221 2.56 -7.84 3.04
CA PHE A 221 1.95 -9.08 2.56
C PHE A 221 1.94 -9.18 1.03
N TRP A 222 1.47 -8.14 0.33
CA TRP A 222 1.50 -8.10 -1.14
C TRP A 222 2.91 -8.26 -1.70
N LEU A 223 3.87 -7.52 -1.14
CA LEU A 223 5.26 -7.55 -1.61
C LEU A 223 5.92 -8.91 -1.37
N ARG A 224 5.65 -9.58 -0.25
CA ARG A 224 6.18 -10.93 0.01
C ARG A 224 5.70 -11.97 -1.01
N ARG A 225 4.56 -11.72 -1.67
CA ARG A 225 4.01 -12.58 -2.74
C ARG A 225 4.51 -12.20 -4.13
N GLY A 226 5.43 -11.24 -4.24
CA GLY A 226 5.97 -10.77 -5.52
C GLY A 226 5.04 -9.82 -6.28
N SER A 227 3.94 -9.38 -5.65
CA SER A 227 3.02 -8.42 -6.25
C SER A 227 3.67 -7.03 -6.30
N ALA A 228 3.44 -6.31 -7.39
CA ALA A 228 3.77 -4.88 -7.43
C ALA A 228 2.77 -4.09 -6.56
N VAL A 229 3.21 -3.00 -5.96
CA VAL A 229 2.35 -2.07 -5.24
C VAL A 229 2.50 -0.68 -5.87
N VAL A 230 1.42 -0.14 -6.43
CA VAL A 230 1.39 1.21 -7.02
C VAL A 230 0.61 2.13 -6.08
N LEU A 231 1.22 3.23 -5.66
CA LEU A 231 0.66 4.11 -4.62
C LEU A 231 0.36 5.50 -5.18
N ASP A 232 -0.85 6.02 -4.96
CA ASP A 232 -1.15 7.45 -5.13
C ASP A 232 -0.79 8.18 -3.82
N ARG A 233 0.36 8.87 -3.84
CA ARG A 233 1.07 9.41 -2.67
C ARG A 233 1.61 8.31 -1.74
N TYR A 234 2.68 8.60 -1.02
CA TYR A 234 3.19 7.71 0.04
C TYR A 234 3.97 8.50 1.11
N TYR A 235 4.95 7.90 1.80
CA TYR A 235 5.80 8.64 2.76
C TYR A 235 6.50 9.83 2.12
N THR A 236 6.83 9.71 0.84
CA THR A 236 7.43 10.74 -0.01
C THR A 236 6.56 12.01 -0.15
N ALA A 237 5.26 11.93 0.12
CA ALA A 237 4.38 13.10 0.14
C ALA A 237 4.77 14.07 1.27
N ASN A 238 5.26 13.57 2.41
CA ASN A 238 5.76 14.42 3.48
C ASN A 238 6.98 15.25 3.03
N PHE A 239 7.79 14.72 2.11
CA PHE A 239 8.99 15.41 1.63
C PHE A 239 8.58 16.67 0.87
N GLY A 240 7.63 16.55 -0.07
CA GLY A 240 7.14 17.70 -0.81
C GLY A 240 6.31 18.66 0.02
N HIS A 241 5.40 18.17 0.86
CA HIS A 241 4.40 19.02 1.53
C HIS A 241 4.83 19.59 2.88
N GLN A 242 5.61 18.85 3.67
CA GLN A 242 6.03 19.30 5.01
C GLN A 242 7.40 19.96 4.94
N ALA A 243 8.38 19.39 4.22
CA ALA A 243 9.69 20.03 4.10
C ALA A 243 9.62 21.38 3.35
N SER A 244 8.64 21.58 2.45
CA SER A 244 8.44 22.88 1.79
C SER A 244 8.06 24.01 2.75
N LYS A 245 7.57 23.69 3.95
CA LYS A 245 7.22 24.66 5.00
C LYS A 245 8.46 25.15 5.75
N LEU A 246 9.58 24.43 5.65
CA LEU A 246 10.85 24.78 6.29
C LEU A 246 11.74 25.64 5.36
N PRO A 247 12.68 26.42 5.94
CA PRO A 247 13.74 27.09 5.19
C PRO A 247 14.56 26.09 4.36
N PRO A 248 15.04 26.45 3.15
CA PRO A 248 15.78 25.55 2.27
C PRO A 248 16.95 24.81 2.94
N ALA A 249 17.69 25.49 3.82
CA ALA A 249 18.84 24.92 4.54
C ALA A 249 18.48 23.79 5.54
N GLN A 250 17.21 23.66 5.92
CA GLN A 250 16.75 22.64 6.88
C GLN A 250 16.03 21.47 6.19
N ARG A 251 15.74 21.57 4.89
CA ARG A 251 14.89 20.59 4.18
C ARG A 251 15.52 19.22 4.08
N GLU A 252 16.81 19.17 3.77
CA GLU A 252 17.55 17.92 3.59
C GLU A 252 17.56 17.10 4.89
N ALA A 253 18.00 17.70 5.99
CA ALA A 253 18.00 17.06 7.31
C ALA A 253 16.59 16.60 7.75
N PHE A 254 15.55 17.39 7.47
CA PHE A 254 14.18 17.01 7.79
C PHE A 254 13.67 15.85 6.92
N ILE A 255 14.03 15.81 5.63
CA ILE A 255 13.69 14.69 4.74
C ILE A 255 14.39 13.40 5.19
N GLU A 256 15.65 13.47 5.60
CA GLU A 256 16.39 12.34 6.17
C GLU A 256 15.71 11.81 7.45
N GLU A 257 15.27 12.70 8.33
CA GLU A 257 14.51 12.34 9.53
C GLU A 257 13.17 11.67 9.19
N LEU A 258 12.44 12.19 8.19
CA LEU A 258 11.20 11.59 7.71
C LEU A 258 11.42 10.20 7.11
N GLU A 259 12.45 10.01 6.28
CA GLU A 259 12.79 8.71 5.72
C GLU A 259 13.20 7.72 6.82
N PHE A 260 14.03 8.16 7.77
CA PHE A 260 14.39 7.34 8.93
C PHE A 260 13.16 6.92 9.73
N THR A 261 12.27 7.86 10.04
CA THR A 261 11.08 7.61 10.84
C THR A 261 10.14 6.64 10.13
N GLU A 262 9.82 6.89 8.86
CA GLU A 262 8.82 6.10 8.13
C GLU A 262 9.37 4.76 7.64
N VAL A 263 10.58 4.73 7.08
CA VAL A 263 11.16 3.50 6.50
C VAL A 263 11.92 2.69 7.56
N ASN A 264 12.80 3.32 8.33
CA ASN A 264 13.70 2.58 9.21
C ASN A 264 13.06 2.24 10.56
N TRP A 265 12.29 3.17 11.14
CA TRP A 265 11.65 2.98 12.44
C TRP A 265 10.27 2.33 12.33
N LEU A 266 9.35 2.90 11.53
CA LEU A 266 8.01 2.34 11.31
C LEU A 266 7.98 1.14 10.34
N LYS A 267 9.12 0.81 9.72
CA LYS A 267 9.26 -0.35 8.80
C LYS A 267 8.28 -0.31 7.63
N LEU A 268 7.93 0.88 7.14
CA LEU A 268 7.19 1.00 5.90
C LEU A 268 8.02 0.44 4.74
N PRO A 269 7.42 -0.34 3.81
CA PRO A 269 8.13 -0.77 2.61
C PRO A 269 8.74 0.42 1.86
N LYS A 270 10.04 0.35 1.56
CA LYS A 270 10.73 1.43 0.83
C LYS A 270 10.25 1.47 -0.61
N ALA A 271 9.98 2.68 -1.11
CA ALA A 271 9.69 2.92 -2.52
C ALA A 271 10.88 2.51 -3.39
N THR A 272 10.63 1.71 -4.43
CA THR A 272 11.63 1.34 -5.45
C THR A 272 11.74 2.40 -6.53
N ALA A 273 10.62 3.06 -6.84
CA ALA A 273 10.56 4.18 -7.78
C ALA A 273 9.57 5.23 -7.28
N VAL A 274 9.95 6.51 -7.34
CA VAL A 274 9.11 7.65 -7.00
C VAL A 274 8.98 8.53 -8.24
N LEU A 275 7.78 8.58 -8.80
CA LEU A 275 7.46 9.31 -10.01
C LEU A 275 6.77 10.62 -9.65
N TYR A 276 7.51 11.72 -9.73
CA TYR A 276 6.95 13.05 -9.52
C TYR A 276 6.34 13.59 -10.82
N LEU A 277 5.02 13.70 -10.84
CA LEU A 277 4.24 14.32 -11.91
C LEU A 277 4.35 15.86 -11.80
N ASP A 278 5.32 16.44 -12.48
CA ASP A 278 5.58 17.88 -12.50
C ASP A 278 4.58 18.59 -13.42
N LEU A 279 3.61 19.26 -12.80
CA LEU A 279 2.70 20.19 -13.46
C LEU A 279 2.77 21.56 -12.75
N PRO A 280 3.03 22.67 -13.47
CA PRO A 280 3.01 24.01 -12.88
C PRO A 280 1.65 24.31 -12.22
N PRO A 281 1.60 25.03 -11.07
CA PRO A 281 0.36 25.34 -10.39
C PRO A 281 -0.67 26.06 -11.27
N ALA A 282 -0.23 26.93 -12.19
CA ALA A 282 -1.11 27.62 -13.14
C ALA A 282 -1.80 26.64 -14.11
N ALA A 283 -1.04 25.74 -14.73
CA ALA A 283 -1.57 24.71 -15.63
C ALA A 283 -2.49 23.73 -14.90
N ALA A 284 -2.14 23.38 -13.66
CA ALA A 284 -3.00 22.58 -12.79
C ALA A 284 -4.33 23.28 -12.52
N LEU A 285 -4.31 24.57 -12.16
CA LEU A 285 -5.52 25.36 -11.91
C LEU A 285 -6.43 25.45 -13.14
N GLU A 286 -5.86 25.66 -14.33
CA GLU A 286 -6.63 25.69 -15.57
C GLU A 286 -7.28 24.34 -15.89
N ALA A 287 -6.53 23.24 -15.78
CA ALA A 287 -7.08 21.90 -15.97
C ALA A 287 -8.18 21.60 -14.95
N MET A 288 -7.97 22.02 -13.71
CA MET A 288 -8.91 21.90 -12.61
C MET A 288 -10.23 22.64 -12.86
N ARG A 289 -10.19 23.86 -13.43
CA ARG A 289 -11.40 24.63 -13.77
C ARG A 289 -12.28 23.99 -14.84
N ARG A 290 -11.70 23.14 -15.69
CA ARG A 290 -12.43 22.44 -16.78
C ARG A 290 -13.10 21.15 -16.31
N ASP A 291 -12.77 20.67 -15.12
CA ASP A 291 -13.30 19.43 -14.56
C ASP A 291 -14.50 19.72 -13.63
N THR A 292 -15.70 19.42 -14.13
CA THR A 292 -16.99 19.67 -13.46
C THR A 292 -17.39 18.59 -12.45
N THR A 293 -16.58 17.54 -12.28
CA THR A 293 -16.95 16.35 -11.49
C THR A 293 -16.42 16.35 -10.04
N ARG A 294 -15.73 17.42 -9.61
CA ARG A 294 -14.98 17.41 -8.34
C ARG A 294 -15.77 17.87 -7.12
N LYS A 295 -15.45 17.25 -5.98
CA LYS A 295 -15.97 17.57 -4.63
C LYS A 295 -15.31 18.83 -4.05
N GLN A 296 -15.77 19.27 -2.87
CA GLN A 296 -15.21 20.41 -2.13
C GLN A 296 -13.68 20.29 -1.94
N LEU A 297 -12.99 21.42 -2.11
CA LEU A 297 -11.54 21.52 -2.04
C LEU A 297 -11.02 21.43 -0.59
N ASP A 298 -9.88 20.78 -0.38
CA ASP A 298 -9.23 20.70 0.93
C ASP A 298 -8.27 21.88 1.24
N ILE A 299 -7.65 21.89 2.43
CA ILE A 299 -6.74 22.98 2.85
C ILE A 299 -5.47 23.09 1.99
N HIS A 300 -4.96 22.01 1.39
CA HIS A 300 -3.82 22.06 0.48
C HIS A 300 -4.26 22.61 -0.89
N GLU A 301 -5.46 22.25 -1.32
CA GLU A 301 -6.04 22.71 -2.59
C GLU A 301 -6.42 24.19 -2.55
N THR A 302 -6.79 24.72 -1.38
CA THR A 302 -7.09 26.13 -1.13
C THR A 302 -5.88 26.98 -0.74
N ALA A 303 -4.71 26.36 -0.52
CA ALA A 303 -3.48 27.07 -0.22
C ALA A 303 -3.04 27.98 -1.37
N GLY A 304 -2.46 29.13 -1.04
CA GLY A 304 -2.00 30.14 -1.99
C GLY A 304 -0.94 29.63 -2.98
N GLY A 305 -0.82 30.32 -4.13
CA GLY A 305 0.10 29.93 -5.22
C GLY A 305 1.56 29.75 -4.76
N ASP A 306 2.02 30.58 -3.82
CA ASP A 306 3.38 30.51 -3.28
C ASP A 306 3.67 29.19 -2.55
N TYR A 307 2.68 28.63 -1.83
CA TYR A 307 2.84 27.32 -1.19
C TYR A 307 2.98 26.22 -2.25
N LYS A 308 2.12 26.22 -3.27
CA LYS A 308 2.14 25.22 -4.34
C LYS A 308 3.45 25.23 -5.12
N GLU A 309 4.02 26.42 -5.36
CA GLU A 309 5.33 26.51 -6.00
C GLU A 309 6.47 26.05 -5.08
N LYS A 310 6.43 26.34 -3.77
CA LYS A 310 7.40 25.80 -2.80
C LYS A 310 7.38 24.27 -2.73
N VAL A 311 6.19 23.66 -2.75
CA VAL A 311 6.01 22.20 -2.79
C VAL A 311 6.65 21.63 -4.06
N ARG A 312 6.33 22.23 -5.23
CA ARG A 312 6.90 21.84 -6.52
C ARG A 312 8.42 21.94 -6.56
N GLN A 313 8.99 23.03 -6.07
CA GLN A 313 10.44 23.21 -5.96
C GLN A 313 11.07 22.13 -5.06
N THR A 314 10.39 21.76 -3.98
CA THR A 314 10.87 20.72 -3.05
C THR A 314 10.85 19.34 -3.71
N TYR A 315 9.81 18.98 -4.45
CA TYR A 315 9.79 17.73 -5.23
C TYR A 315 10.84 17.69 -6.34
N ARG A 316 11.10 18.82 -7.02
CA ARG A 316 12.20 18.91 -8.00
C ARG A 316 13.54 18.67 -7.35
N TRP A 317 13.78 19.30 -6.20
CA TRP A 317 14.98 19.04 -5.40
C TRP A 317 15.11 17.55 -5.04
N CYS A 318 14.01 16.88 -4.65
CA CYS A 318 14.02 15.44 -4.40
C CYS A 318 14.43 14.64 -5.64
N CYS A 319 13.90 14.99 -6.82
CA CYS A 319 14.29 14.34 -8.09
C CYS A 319 15.76 14.54 -8.45
N ASP A 320 16.34 15.69 -8.11
CA ASP A 320 17.72 16.01 -8.45
C ASP A 320 18.73 15.40 -7.46
N ARG A 321 18.31 15.07 -6.23
CA ARG A 321 19.21 14.70 -5.12
C ARG A 321 19.02 13.30 -4.57
N LEU A 322 17.81 12.74 -4.63
CA LEU A 322 17.48 11.49 -3.97
C LEU A 322 17.44 10.31 -4.96
N PRO A 323 17.99 9.14 -4.60
CA PRO A 323 17.95 7.97 -5.46
C PRO A 323 16.51 7.45 -5.63
N GLY A 324 16.23 6.87 -6.80
CA GLY A 324 14.92 6.30 -7.13
C GLY A 324 13.84 7.32 -7.49
N TRP A 325 14.11 8.63 -7.40
CA TRP A 325 13.19 9.67 -7.83
C TRP A 325 13.33 9.98 -9.32
N HIS A 326 12.20 10.18 -9.98
CA HIS A 326 12.15 10.57 -11.38
C HIS A 326 11.07 11.61 -11.63
N ARG A 327 11.47 12.66 -12.33
CA ARG A 327 10.59 13.76 -12.72
C ARG A 327 9.92 13.46 -14.05
N VAL A 328 8.60 13.32 -14.03
CA VAL A 328 7.76 13.22 -15.22
C VAL A 328 7.21 14.62 -15.54
N VAL A 329 7.63 15.18 -16.67
CA VAL A 329 7.15 16.50 -17.11
C VAL A 329 5.76 16.36 -17.72
N CYS A 330 4.75 16.97 -17.09
CA CYS A 330 3.34 16.82 -17.48
C CYS A 330 2.79 18.00 -18.30
N PHE A 331 3.67 18.82 -18.89
CA PHE A 331 3.29 20.01 -19.66
C PHE A 331 4.17 20.20 -20.89
N ASP A 332 3.62 20.84 -21.91
CA ASP A 332 4.32 21.16 -23.14
C ASP A 332 5.14 22.46 -23.07
N LYS A 333 5.76 22.85 -24.18
CA LYS A 333 6.57 24.09 -24.29
C LYS A 333 5.75 25.37 -24.07
N SER A 334 4.44 25.33 -24.31
CA SER A 334 3.51 26.43 -24.02
C SER A 334 3.04 26.45 -22.56
N GLY A 335 3.42 25.46 -21.75
CA GLY A 335 2.96 25.33 -20.37
C GLY A 335 1.58 24.71 -20.24
N CYS A 336 1.00 24.19 -21.33
CA CYS A 336 -0.28 23.48 -21.30
C CYS A 336 -0.08 22.05 -20.83
N ARG A 337 -1.06 21.52 -20.08
CA ARG A 337 -1.04 20.14 -19.58
C ARG A 337 -1.07 19.13 -20.74
N LEU A 338 -0.17 18.15 -20.69
CA LEU A 338 -0.16 17.02 -21.62
C LEU A 338 -1.37 16.11 -21.41
N THR A 339 -1.71 15.32 -22.44
CA THR A 339 -2.74 14.29 -22.33
C THR A 339 -2.34 13.20 -21.33
N ARG A 340 -3.34 12.48 -20.78
CA ARG A 340 -3.06 11.40 -19.83
C ARG A 340 -2.25 10.27 -20.48
N GLU A 341 -2.42 10.03 -21.78
CA GLU A 341 -1.70 9.04 -22.57
C GLU A 341 -0.22 9.42 -22.76
N GLU A 342 0.09 10.69 -23.06
CA GLU A 342 1.47 11.18 -23.18
C GLU A 342 2.23 11.09 -21.85
N VAL A 343 1.59 11.48 -20.76
CA VAL A 343 2.16 11.35 -19.41
C VAL A 343 2.38 9.87 -19.08
N HIS A 344 1.42 9.00 -19.40
CA HIS A 344 1.53 7.56 -19.14
C HIS A 344 2.66 6.92 -19.96
N ALA A 345 2.83 7.30 -21.21
CA ALA A 345 3.93 6.83 -22.05
C ALA A 345 5.30 7.19 -21.44
N SER A 346 5.42 8.39 -20.85
CA SER A 346 6.64 8.83 -20.16
C SER A 346 6.91 7.99 -18.90
N VAL A 347 5.89 7.77 -18.08
CA VAL A 347 5.94 6.88 -16.89
C VAL A 347 6.43 5.48 -17.28
N VAL A 348 5.80 4.87 -18.29
CA VAL A 348 6.14 3.51 -18.74
C VAL A 348 7.55 3.43 -19.31
N THR A 349 7.99 4.46 -20.03
CA THR A 349 9.35 4.52 -20.60
C THR A 349 10.41 4.51 -19.51
N TYR A 350 10.23 5.33 -18.47
CA TYR A 350 11.14 5.35 -17.34
C TYR A 350 11.17 4.01 -16.61
N LEU A 351 10.02 3.46 -16.22
CA LEU A 351 9.97 2.19 -15.49
C LEU A 351 10.66 1.07 -16.28
N ARG A 352 10.41 0.97 -17.59
CA ARG A 352 11.12 0.02 -18.46
C ARG A 352 12.63 0.19 -18.42
N SER A 353 13.14 1.42 -18.41
CA SER A 353 14.59 1.66 -18.33
C SER A 353 15.18 1.18 -17.00
N VAL A 354 14.46 1.38 -15.88
CA VAL A 354 14.87 0.88 -14.55
C VAL A 354 14.88 -0.64 -14.52
N HIS A 355 13.82 -1.30 -15.01
CA HIS A 355 13.79 -2.76 -15.11
C HIS A 355 14.89 -3.31 -16.03
N SER A 356 15.23 -2.61 -17.12
CA SER A 356 16.29 -3.02 -18.05
C SER A 356 17.69 -2.96 -17.43
N GLN A 357 17.93 -1.99 -16.54
CA GLN A 357 19.19 -1.84 -15.82
C GLN A 357 19.32 -2.91 -14.74
N ALA A 358 18.26 -3.17 -13.98
CA ALA A 358 18.24 -4.18 -12.93
C ALA A 358 18.43 -5.63 -13.42
N VAL A 359 18.22 -5.91 -14.72
CA VAL A 359 18.47 -7.24 -15.33
C VAL A 359 19.93 -7.39 -15.81
N ARG A 360 20.68 -6.28 -15.93
CA ARG A 360 22.07 -6.28 -16.43
C ARG A 360 23.11 -6.31 -15.30
N ASP A 361 22.73 -5.84 -14.13
CA ASP A 361 23.52 -5.89 -12.88
C ASP A 361 23.23 -7.19 -12.11
#